data_AF-A0A6I5A0L5-F1
#
_entry.id   AF-A0A6I5A0L5-F1
#
_cell.length_a   1.000
_cell.length_b   1.000
_cell.length_c   1.000
_cell.angle_alpha   90.00
_cell.angle_beta   90.00
_cell.angle_gamma   90.00
#
_symmetry.space_group_name_H-M   'P 1'
#
loop_
_entity.id
_entity.type
_entity.pdbx_description
1 polymer ?
#
loop_
_entity_poly.entity_id
_entity_poly.type
_entity_poly.pdbx_seq_one_letter_code
_entity_poly.pdbx_strand_id
1 'polypeptide(L)'
;MEQFDFLKQYDRLLHTMSEGFEYLEANLNEEAPPQVEQVFADIVTALQQLNQGNEKLASLLEDRQDEIQQLLVDFQDIVEMMSQWFDKQTNEEKRVLLTQQIIPYFESWRSKMHQLLQPYIAH
;
A
#
# COMPACT_ATOMS: atom_id res chain seq x y z
N MET A 1 -24.63 3.67 3.89
CA MET A 1 -23.93 2.97 4.99
C MET A 1 -22.84 2.08 4.41
N GLU A 2 -23.17 1.04 3.64
CA GLU A 2 -22.17 0.09 3.11
C GLU A 2 -21.03 0.70 2.28
N GLN A 3 -21.31 1.68 1.42
CA GLN A 3 -20.26 2.36 0.63
C GLN A 3 -19.31 3.17 1.52
N PHE A 4 -19.86 3.93 2.46
CA PHE A 4 -19.08 4.74 3.40
C PHE A 4 -18.21 3.87 4.33
N ASP A 5 -18.78 2.78 4.84
CA ASP A 5 -18.05 1.81 5.65
C ASP A 5 -16.91 1.15 4.86
N PHE A 6 -17.15 0.85 3.58
CA PHE A 6 -16.10 0.37 2.68
C PHE A 6 -14.97 1.39 2.51
N LEU A 7 -15.28 2.67 2.22
CA LEU A 7 -14.26 3.71 2.05
C LEU A 7 -13.42 3.91 3.32
N LYS A 8 -14.06 3.87 4.50
CA LYS A 8 -13.36 3.92 5.79
C LYS A 8 -12.46 2.71 6.02
N GLN A 9 -12.92 1.51 5.68
CA GLN A 9 -12.10 0.30 5.81
C GLN A 9 -10.92 0.32 4.84
N TYR A 10 -11.12 0.80 3.61
CA TYR A 10 -10.07 0.97 2.62
C TYR A 10 -9.00 1.95 3.12
N ASP A 11 -9.40 3.13 3.60
CA ASP A 11 -8.48 4.13 4.16
C ASP A 11 -7.73 3.61 5.41
N ARG A 12 -8.42 2.83 6.25
CA ARG A 12 -7.79 2.18 7.40
C ARG A 12 -6.75 1.13 7.00
N LEU A 13 -7.03 0.35 5.95
CA LEU A 13 -6.08 -0.63 5.42
C LEU A 13 -4.82 0.07 4.92
N LEU A 14 -4.98 1.20 4.20
CA LEU A 14 -3.86 2.04 3.78
C LEU A 14 -2.99 2.51 4.95
N HIS A 15 -3.63 2.95 6.04
CA HIS A 15 -2.91 3.37 7.25
C HIS A 15 -2.17 2.20 7.91
N THR A 16 -2.83 1.04 8.04
CA THR A 16 -2.23 -0.17 8.63
C THR A 16 -1.01 -0.64 7.83
N MET A 17 -1.06 -0.53 6.50
CA MET A 17 0.10 -0.85 5.65
C MET A 17 1.25 0.13 5.83
N SER A 18 0.95 1.42 6.00
CA SER A 18 1.96 2.45 6.33
C SER A 18 2.70 2.10 7.63
N GLU A 19 1.97 1.75 8.69
CA GLU A 19 2.55 1.28 9.96
C GLU A 19 3.39 0.00 9.77
N GLY A 20 2.93 -0.92 8.91
CA GLY A 20 3.69 -2.13 8.56
C GLY A 20 5.02 -1.81 7.86
N PHE A 21 5.02 -0.85 6.93
CA PHE A 21 6.25 -0.40 6.27
C PHE A 21 7.21 0.30 7.24
N GLU A 22 6.70 1.14 8.15
CA GLU A 22 7.51 1.74 9.22
C GLU A 22 8.18 0.66 10.09
N TYR A 23 7.43 -0.39 10.44
CA TYR A 23 7.99 -1.52 11.19
C TYR A 23 9.12 -2.22 10.40
N LEU A 24 8.91 -2.49 9.11
CA LEU A 24 9.94 -3.12 8.27
C LEU A 24 11.19 -2.24 8.16
N GLU A 25 11.03 -0.94 7.90
CA GLU A 25 12.15 0.01 7.83
C GLU A 25 12.98 0.02 9.11
N ALA A 26 12.32 0.00 10.28
CA ALA A 26 12.99 0.06 11.57
C ALA A 26 13.68 -1.26 11.97
N ASN A 27 13.17 -2.41 11.51
CA ASN A 27 13.59 -3.73 12.02
C ASN A 27 14.33 -4.60 10.99
N LEU A 28 14.34 -4.24 9.72
CA LEU A 28 15.06 -4.98 8.68
C LEU A 28 16.55 -4.63 8.69
N ASN A 29 17.31 -5.36 9.50
CA ASN A 29 18.78 -5.28 9.59
C ASN A 29 19.40 -6.70 9.55
N GLU A 30 20.71 -6.84 9.75
CA GLU A 30 21.38 -8.15 9.70
C GLU A 30 20.83 -9.15 10.73
N GLU A 31 20.38 -8.67 11.89
CA GLU A 31 19.79 -9.47 12.97
C GLU A 31 18.25 -9.37 12.98
N ALA A 32 17.65 -9.15 11.81
CA ALA A 32 16.21 -8.94 11.67
C ALA A 32 15.40 -10.03 12.39
N PRO A 33 14.43 -9.66 13.23
CA PRO A 33 13.62 -10.63 13.94
C PRO A 33 12.70 -11.38 12.94
N PRO A 34 12.30 -12.64 13.23
CA PRO A 34 11.45 -13.43 12.33
C PRO A 34 10.15 -12.73 11.90
N GLN A 35 9.65 -11.82 12.73
CA GLN A 35 8.48 -11.01 12.48
C GLN A 35 8.61 -10.12 11.23
N VAL A 36 9.83 -9.77 10.78
CA VAL A 36 10.03 -8.98 9.56
C VAL A 36 9.47 -9.70 8.33
N GLU A 37 9.76 -10.99 8.17
CA GLU A 37 9.21 -11.78 7.06
C GLU A 37 7.69 -11.95 7.17
N GLN A 38 7.17 -12.08 8.39
CA GLN A 38 5.72 -12.15 8.63
C GLN A 38 5.03 -10.83 8.25
N VAL A 39 5.53 -9.69 8.72
CA VAL A 39 4.96 -8.37 8.42
C VAL A 39 5.03 -8.09 6.92
N PHE A 40 6.11 -8.47 6.24
CA PHE A 40 6.17 -8.37 4.78
C PHE A 40 5.08 -9.21 4.11
N ALA A 41 4.89 -10.46 4.51
CA ALA A 41 3.82 -11.31 3.97
C ALA A 41 2.41 -10.75 4.25
N ASP A 42 2.20 -10.13 5.41
CA ASP A 42 0.95 -9.46 5.77
C ASP A 42 0.70 -8.25 4.85
N ILE A 43 1.73 -7.46 4.54
CA ILE A 43 1.65 -6.34 3.58
C ILE A 43 1.34 -6.85 2.17
N VAL A 44 1.96 -7.94 1.72
CA VAL A 44 1.63 -8.57 0.43
C VAL A 44 0.16 -9.00 0.38
N THR A 45 -0.35 -9.57 1.47
CA THR A 45 -1.77 -9.93 1.59
C THR A 45 -2.67 -8.68 1.55
N ALA A 46 -2.28 -7.61 2.23
CA ALA A 46 -2.98 -6.33 2.21
C ALA A 46 -3.01 -5.70 0.80
N LEU A 47 -1.92 -5.81 0.02
CA LEU A 47 -1.89 -5.37 -1.38
C LEU A 47 -2.91 -6.13 -2.25
N GLN A 48 -3.06 -7.45 -2.04
CA GLN A 48 -4.07 -8.22 -2.76
C GLN A 48 -5.50 -7.76 -2.42
N GLN A 49 -5.76 -7.45 -1.14
CA GLN A 49 -7.04 -6.89 -0.70
C GLN A 49 -7.28 -5.49 -1.28
N LEU A 50 -6.25 -4.64 -1.31
CA LEU A 50 -6.32 -3.32 -1.95
C LEU A 50 -6.62 -3.44 -3.45
N ASN A 51 -6.02 -4.40 -4.15
CA ASN A 51 -6.28 -4.59 -5.58
C ASN A 51 -7.76 -4.91 -5.84
N GLN A 52 -8.38 -5.75 -5.00
CA GLN A 52 -9.83 -6.01 -5.07
C GLN A 52 -10.65 -4.76 -4.69
N GLY A 53 -10.19 -4.01 -3.69
CA GLY A 53 -10.80 -2.74 -3.29
C GLY A 53 -10.75 -1.66 -4.38
N ASN A 54 -9.66 -1.63 -5.17
CA ASN A 54 -9.44 -0.69 -6.26
C ASN A 54 -10.50 -0.83 -7.37
N GLU A 55 -10.88 -2.05 -7.72
CA GLU A 55 -11.95 -2.32 -8.70
C GLU A 55 -13.30 -1.75 -8.20
N LYS A 56 -13.59 -1.93 -6.91
CA LYS A 56 -14.79 -1.37 -6.29
C LYS A 56 -14.71 0.16 -6.18
N LEU A 57 -13.54 0.73 -5.87
CA LEU A 57 -13.35 2.19 -5.83
C LEU A 57 -13.58 2.83 -7.20
N ALA A 58 -13.11 2.21 -8.28
CA ALA A 58 -13.31 2.73 -9.63
C ALA A 58 -14.80 2.88 -10.00
N SER A 59 -15.65 1.94 -9.56
CA SER A 59 -17.10 2.03 -9.77
C SER A 59 -17.81 2.99 -8.81
N LEU A 60 -17.25 3.24 -7.61
CA LEU A 60 -17.80 4.23 -6.69
C LEU A 60 -17.44 5.67 -7.05
N LEU A 61 -16.35 5.87 -7.79
CA LEU A 61 -15.79 7.16 -8.14
C LEU A 61 -15.85 7.43 -9.65
N GLU A 62 -16.93 6.99 -10.31
CA GLU A 62 -17.15 7.18 -11.75
C GLU A 62 -17.04 8.67 -12.15
N ASP A 63 -17.49 9.59 -11.29
CA ASP A 63 -17.41 11.04 -11.50
C ASP A 63 -15.97 11.58 -11.55
N ARG A 64 -15.00 10.80 -11.07
CA ARG A 64 -13.56 11.12 -11.02
C ARG A 64 -12.72 10.04 -11.67
N GLN A 65 -13.26 9.38 -12.70
CA GLN A 65 -12.67 8.23 -13.37
C GLN A 65 -11.21 8.45 -13.77
N ASP A 66 -10.87 9.60 -14.36
CA ASP A 66 -9.49 9.87 -14.81
C ASP A 66 -8.48 9.89 -13.64
N GLU A 67 -8.87 10.45 -12.50
CA GLU A 67 -8.02 10.56 -11.31
C GLU A 67 -7.82 9.20 -10.63
N ILE A 68 -8.91 8.41 -10.48
CA ILE A 68 -8.80 7.08 -9.90
C ILE A 68 -8.01 6.14 -10.82
N GLN A 69 -8.22 6.19 -12.14
CA GLN A 69 -7.50 5.34 -13.10
C GLN A 69 -5.99 5.55 -13.03
N GLN A 70 -5.51 6.79 -12.95
CA GLN A 70 -4.09 7.05 -12.79
C GLN A 70 -3.55 6.44 -11.49
N LEU A 71 -4.28 6.57 -10.38
CA LEU A 71 -3.86 5.96 -9.11
C LEU A 71 -3.91 4.42 -9.16
N LEU A 72 -4.79 3.82 -9.94
CA LEU A 72 -4.81 2.37 -10.12
C LEU A 72 -3.63 1.88 -10.94
N VAL A 73 -3.18 2.65 -11.93
CA VAL A 73 -1.94 2.38 -12.67
C VAL A 73 -0.74 2.51 -11.74
N ASP A 74 -0.61 3.62 -11.01
CA ASP A 74 0.48 3.85 -10.04
C ASP A 74 0.52 2.71 -8.99
N PHE A 75 -0.63 2.16 -8.60
CA PHE A 75 -0.69 1.03 -7.68
C PHE A 75 -0.07 -0.25 -8.25
N GLN A 76 -0.18 -0.51 -9.55
CA GLN A 76 0.46 -1.68 -10.15
C GLN A 76 1.98 -1.58 -10.14
N ASP A 77 2.53 -0.37 -10.27
CA ASP A 77 3.97 -0.16 -10.10
C ASP A 77 4.43 -0.56 -8.68
N ILE A 78 3.62 -0.28 -7.64
CA ILE A 78 3.90 -0.71 -6.27
C ILE A 78 3.92 -2.23 -6.16
N VAL A 79 2.94 -2.91 -6.77
CA VAL A 79 2.88 -4.38 -6.79
C VAL A 79 4.11 -4.96 -7.49
N GLU A 80 4.53 -4.37 -8.61
CA GLU A 80 5.73 -4.78 -9.34
C GLU A 80 6.99 -4.56 -8.49
N MET A 81 7.17 -3.39 -7.87
CA MET A 81 8.30 -3.12 -6.98
C MET A 81 8.36 -4.09 -5.79
N MET A 82 7.22 -4.41 -5.19
CA MET A 82 7.12 -5.38 -4.10
C MET A 82 7.55 -6.78 -4.51
N SER A 83 7.32 -7.18 -5.77
CA SER A 83 7.78 -8.48 -6.28
C SER A 83 9.31 -8.61 -6.31
N GLN A 84 10.03 -7.50 -6.48
CA GLN A 84 11.50 -7.47 -6.50
C GLN A 84 12.12 -7.84 -5.14
N TRP A 85 11.33 -7.85 -4.07
CA TRP A 85 11.77 -8.32 -2.75
C TRP A 85 12.30 -9.75 -2.81
N PHE A 86 11.66 -10.62 -3.60
CA PHE A 86 12.02 -12.03 -3.71
C PHE A 86 13.33 -12.26 -4.48
N ASP A 87 13.79 -11.26 -5.24
CA ASP A 87 15.08 -11.32 -5.94
C ASP A 87 16.26 -10.96 -5.03
N LYS A 88 16.00 -10.31 -3.88
CA LYS A 88 17.04 -9.83 -2.97
C LYS A 88 17.52 -10.97 -2.06
N GLN A 89 18.83 -11.10 -1.93
CA GLN A 89 19.46 -12.21 -1.19
C GLN A 89 19.80 -11.82 0.25
N THR A 90 19.99 -10.52 0.50
CA THR A 90 20.39 -10.01 1.81
C THR A 90 19.37 -9.02 2.38
N ASN A 91 19.34 -8.90 3.70
CA ASN A 91 18.48 -7.93 4.38
C ASN A 91 18.85 -6.49 4.01
N GLU A 92 20.12 -6.19 3.74
CA GLU A 92 20.53 -4.86 3.28
C GLU A 92 19.98 -4.54 1.88
N GLU A 93 20.03 -5.48 0.94
CA GLU A 93 19.42 -5.28 -0.39
C GLU A 93 17.90 -5.08 -0.30
N LYS A 94 17.22 -5.86 0.56
CA LYS A 94 15.79 -5.72 0.85
C LYS A 94 15.48 -4.36 1.49
N ARG A 95 16.32 -3.90 2.42
CA ARG A 95 16.20 -2.59 3.08
C ARG A 95 16.38 -1.44 2.11
N VAL A 96 17.38 -1.52 1.24
CA VAL A 96 17.59 -0.54 0.17
C VAL A 96 16.38 -0.48 -0.76
N LEU A 97 15.86 -1.62 -1.18
CA LEU A 97 14.64 -1.69 -2.00
C LEU A 97 13.45 -1.00 -1.30
N LEU A 98 13.21 -1.32 -0.02
CA LEU A 98 12.11 -0.72 0.74
C LEU A 98 12.28 0.80 0.89
N THR A 99 13.40 1.22 1.47
CA THR A 99 13.61 2.60 1.92
C THR A 99 13.84 3.57 0.76
N GLN A 100 14.39 3.11 -0.37
CA GLN A 100 14.70 3.99 -1.51
C GLN A 100 13.64 3.96 -2.60
N GLN A 101 12.79 2.92 -2.66
CA GLN A 101 11.84 2.75 -3.75
C GLN A 101 10.41 2.55 -3.24
N ILE A 102 10.15 1.45 -2.54
CA ILE A 102 8.79 1.03 -2.21
C ILE A 102 8.11 2.01 -1.26
N ILE A 103 8.73 2.33 -0.11
CA ILE A 103 8.12 3.16 0.93
C ILE A 103 7.84 4.59 0.42
N PRO A 104 8.81 5.31 -0.19
CA PRO A 104 8.54 6.64 -0.72
C PRO A 104 7.43 6.67 -1.77
N TYR A 105 7.40 5.66 -2.66
CA TYR A 105 6.38 5.58 -3.70
C TYR A 105 5.00 5.26 -3.12
N PHE A 106 4.93 4.28 -2.22
CA PHE A 106 3.70 3.91 -1.51
C PHE A 106 3.14 5.08 -0.72
N GLU A 107 3.95 5.82 0.05
CA GLU A 107 3.47 6.95 0.85
C GLU A 107 2.95 8.10 -0.02
N SER A 108 3.62 8.38 -1.14
CA SER A 108 3.15 9.36 -2.12
C SER A 108 1.80 8.96 -2.72
N TRP A 109 1.69 7.70 -3.18
CA TRP A 109 0.44 7.15 -3.71
C TRP A 109 -0.67 7.14 -2.66
N ARG A 110 -0.38 6.67 -1.45
CA ARG A 110 -1.31 6.61 -0.31
C ARG A 110 -1.86 7.99 0.02
N SER A 111 -0.99 9.01 0.07
CA SER A 111 -1.42 10.39 0.33
C SER A 111 -2.38 10.90 -0.76
N LYS A 112 -2.11 10.63 -2.04
CA LYS A 112 -3.01 11.02 -3.13
C LYS A 112 -4.34 10.28 -3.06
N MET A 113 -4.31 8.98 -2.78
CA MET A 113 -5.51 8.16 -2.59
C MET A 113 -6.34 8.68 -1.42
N HIS A 114 -5.71 8.94 -0.27
CA HIS A 114 -6.38 9.55 0.88
C HIS A 114 -7.07 10.87 0.52
N GLN A 115 -6.37 11.78 -0.17
CA GLN A 115 -6.95 13.05 -0.62
C GLN A 115 -8.14 12.86 -1.58
N LEU A 116 -8.07 11.88 -2.48
CA LEU A 116 -9.17 11.49 -3.37
C LEU A 116 -10.41 11.03 -2.56
N LEU A 117 -10.20 10.25 -1.50
CA LEU A 117 -11.27 9.66 -0.69
C LEU A 117 -11.83 10.59 0.39
N GLN A 118 -11.06 11.56 0.87
CA GLN A 118 -11.44 12.48 1.96
C GLN A 118 -12.85 13.08 1.85
N PRO A 119 -13.28 13.62 0.68
CA PRO A 119 -14.62 14.19 0.53
C PRO A 119 -15.76 13.20 0.79
N TYR A 120 -15.51 11.90 0.64
CA TYR A 120 -16.50 10.84 0.79
C TYR A 120 -16.48 10.20 2.19
N ILE A 121 -15.40 10.39 2.96
CA ILE A 121 -15.21 9.83 4.30
C ILE A 121 -15.53 10.84 5.42
N ALA A 122 -15.37 12.14 5.15
CA ALA A 122 -15.52 13.22 6.12
C ALA A 122 -16.97 13.71 6.32
N HIS A 123 -17.99 12.93 5.92
CA HIS A 123 -19.41 13.27 6.06
C HIS A 123 -20.15 12.30 6.98
#